data_AF-R6XJK2-F1
#
_entry.id   AF-R6XJK2-F1
#
_cell.length_a   1.000
_cell.length_b   1.000
_cell.length_c   1.000
_cell.angle_alpha   90.00
_cell.angle_beta   90.00
_cell.angle_gamma   90.00
#
_symmetry.space_group_name_H-M   'P 1'
#
loop_
_entity.id
_entity.type
_entity.pdbx_description
1 polymer ?
#
loop_
_entity_poly.entity_id
_entity_poly.type
_entity_poly.pdbx_seq_one_letter_code
_entity_poly.pdbx_strand_id
1 'polypeptide(L)'
;MLIICLLGTYFVSLPQNFFYRNSITFLIDAAEIEHVSEITKHFSDFVLILSFIKQVERMNTTIKDRTIEFVKHKGITMKTFEQRCGLSSGYVTSMRKGFGSDKLNNVLTAFPELNREWLLYGEGEMIKGNVSQTSHGDNSPNINGNGNHLEPNSSLLDKALDEIAAMRKALTDALAVNQRNTDRLLNIIENMSK
;
A
#
# COMPACT_ATOMS: atom_id res chain seq x y z
N MET A 1 -7.30 -28.28 21.96
CA MET A 1 -8.32 -27.92 22.98
C MET A 1 -7.76 -27.23 24.23
N LEU A 2 -6.46 -27.32 24.55
CA LEU A 2 -5.88 -26.66 25.73
C LEU A 2 -5.63 -25.14 25.60
N ILE A 3 -5.43 -24.62 24.38
CA ILE A 3 -5.06 -23.21 24.15
C ILE A 3 -6.27 -22.25 24.28
N ILE A 4 -7.48 -22.72 23.98
CA ILE A 4 -8.70 -21.90 24.11
C ILE A 4 -9.03 -21.65 25.59
N CYS A 5 -8.70 -22.57 26.49
CA CYS A 5 -8.94 -22.42 27.92
C CYS A 5 -8.03 -21.39 28.60
N LEU A 6 -6.80 -21.17 28.09
CA LEU A 6 -5.86 -20.22 28.71
C LEU A 6 -6.16 -18.76 28.34
N LEU A 7 -6.77 -18.50 27.19
CA LEU A 7 -7.16 -17.14 26.78
C LEU A 7 -8.48 -16.67 27.43
N GLY A 8 -9.36 -17.60 27.81
CA GLY A 8 -10.65 -17.28 28.44
C GLY A 8 -10.55 -16.88 29.93
N THR A 9 -9.56 -17.38 30.66
CA THR A 9 -9.44 -17.14 32.12
C THR A 9 -8.75 -15.81 32.45
N TYR A 10 -7.87 -15.30 31.58
CA TYR A 10 -7.20 -14.02 31.79
C TYR A 10 -8.07 -12.79 31.51
N PHE A 11 -9.19 -12.95 30.81
CA PHE A 11 -10.06 -11.83 30.43
C PHE A 11 -11.06 -11.40 31.53
N VAL A 12 -11.17 -12.14 32.63
CA VAL A 12 -12.21 -11.95 33.67
C VAL A 12 -11.71 -11.17 34.90
N SER A 13 -10.46 -10.70 34.96
CA SER A 13 -9.98 -9.92 36.12
C SER A 13 -8.99 -8.81 35.78
N LEU A 14 -9.42 -7.83 35.00
CA LEU A 14 -8.73 -6.54 34.91
C LEU A 14 -9.70 -5.37 35.12
N PRO A 15 -9.39 -4.42 36.02
CA PRO A 15 -10.22 -3.24 36.26
C PRO A 15 -10.23 -2.33 35.03
N GLN A 16 -11.35 -1.63 34.85
CA GLN A 16 -11.82 -0.92 33.65
C GLN A 16 -10.97 0.25 33.10
N ASN A 17 -9.68 0.37 33.41
CA ASN A 17 -8.87 1.54 32.99
C ASN A 17 -7.51 1.19 32.36
N PHE A 18 -7.46 0.21 31.46
CA PHE A 18 -6.29 0.04 30.57
C PHE A 18 -6.68 0.22 29.11
N PHE A 19 -6.77 1.51 28.77
CA PHE A 19 -6.92 2.02 27.42
C PHE A 19 -5.67 1.66 26.59
N TYR A 20 -5.89 1.03 25.44
CA TYR A 20 -5.07 1.10 24.23
C TYR A 20 -3.54 1.27 24.41
N ARG A 21 -2.85 0.17 24.72
CA ARG A 21 -1.45 0.02 24.33
C ARG A 21 -1.30 -1.33 23.64
N ASN A 22 -0.77 -1.30 22.42
CA ASN A 22 -0.64 -2.42 21.49
C ASN A 22 -0.42 -3.76 22.21
N SER A 23 -1.36 -4.69 22.03
CA SER A 23 -1.44 -6.03 22.66
C SER A 23 -0.16 -6.86 22.49
N ILE A 24 0.68 -6.48 21.53
CA ILE A 24 1.95 -7.13 21.20
C ILE A 24 3.02 -6.84 22.28
N THR A 25 3.02 -5.68 22.95
CA THR A 25 4.11 -5.33 23.88
C THR A 25 4.05 -6.08 25.22
N PHE A 26 2.89 -6.63 25.60
CA PHE A 26 2.75 -7.40 26.85
C PHE A 26 3.20 -8.86 26.69
N LEU A 27 3.18 -9.40 25.47
CA LEU A 27 3.59 -10.78 25.19
C LEU A 27 5.12 -10.95 25.09
N ILE A 28 5.87 -9.85 25.07
CA ILE A 28 7.33 -9.87 24.85
C ILE A 28 8.10 -10.15 26.16
N ASP A 29 7.52 -9.91 27.34
CA ASP A 29 8.24 -10.03 28.62
C ASP A 29 8.15 -11.42 29.30
N ALA A 30 7.44 -12.40 28.72
CA ALA A 30 7.15 -13.67 29.39
C ALA A 30 7.65 -14.93 28.68
N ALA A 31 8.39 -14.82 27.57
CA ALA A 31 8.71 -15.99 26.76
C ALA A 31 10.22 -16.13 26.49
N GLU A 32 10.79 -17.15 27.11
CA GLU A 32 12.06 -17.77 26.76
C GLU A 32 12.10 -18.07 25.24
N ILE A 33 13.18 -17.66 24.59
CA ILE A 33 13.23 -17.12 23.22
C ILE A 33 12.99 -18.16 22.08
N GLU A 34 12.80 -19.44 22.36
CA GLU A 34 12.58 -20.46 21.32
C GLU A 34 11.11 -20.55 20.84
N HIS A 35 10.13 -20.43 21.75
CA HIS A 35 8.71 -20.63 21.43
C HIS A 35 8.03 -19.43 20.75
N VAL A 36 8.62 -18.23 20.83
CA VAL A 36 8.05 -17.01 20.24
C VAL A 36 8.00 -17.12 18.71
N SER A 37 8.99 -17.79 18.10
CA SER A 37 9.05 -17.98 16.64
C SER A 37 7.93 -18.89 16.10
N GLU A 38 7.60 -19.96 16.84
CA GLU A 38 6.51 -20.89 16.50
C GLU A 38 5.15 -20.21 16.65
N ILE A 39 4.96 -19.46 17.74
CA ILE A 39 3.72 -18.74 18.05
C ILE A 39 3.47 -17.62 17.02
N THR A 40 4.50 -16.88 16.63
CA THR A 40 4.39 -15.81 15.62
C THR A 40 4.07 -16.35 14.23
N LYS A 41 4.63 -17.51 13.85
CA LYS A 41 4.23 -18.22 12.62
C LYS A 41 2.76 -18.61 12.64
N HIS A 42 2.30 -19.26 13.70
CA HIS A 42 0.89 -19.65 13.83
C HIS A 42 -0.06 -18.45 13.83
N PHE A 43 0.34 -17.34 14.43
CA PHE A 43 -0.43 -16.09 14.39
C PHE A 43 -0.48 -15.51 12.97
N SER A 44 0.64 -15.48 12.26
CA SER A 44 0.70 -15.05 10.86
C SER A 44 -0.18 -15.92 9.96
N ASP A 45 -0.09 -17.26 10.10
CA ASP A 45 -0.91 -18.21 9.35
C ASP A 45 -2.39 -18.03 9.66
N PHE A 46 -2.75 -17.80 10.93
CA PHE A 46 -4.13 -17.53 11.31
C PHE A 46 -4.65 -16.23 10.70
N VAL A 47 -3.85 -15.16 10.71
CA VAL A 47 -4.20 -13.88 10.05
C VAL A 47 -4.34 -14.06 8.53
N LEU A 48 -3.48 -14.86 7.91
CA LEU A 48 -3.56 -15.24 6.50
C LEU A 48 -4.83 -16.03 6.19
N ILE A 49 -5.15 -17.04 6.99
CA ILE A 49 -6.36 -17.88 6.84
C ILE A 49 -7.62 -17.01 7.02
N LEU A 50 -7.67 -16.13 8.02
CA LEU A 50 -8.78 -15.19 8.19
C LEU A 50 -8.90 -14.23 7.01
N SER A 51 -7.78 -13.74 6.48
CA SER A 51 -7.77 -12.88 5.29
C SER A 51 -8.28 -13.62 4.06
N PHE A 52 -7.91 -14.90 3.91
CA PHE A 52 -8.35 -15.77 2.83
C PHE A 52 -9.84 -16.10 2.93
N ILE A 53 -10.33 -16.48 4.12
CA ILE A 53 -11.76 -16.73 4.35
C ILE A 53 -12.58 -15.47 4.05
N LYS A 54 -12.12 -14.30 4.50
CA LYS A 54 -12.77 -13.02 4.21
C LYS A 54 -12.73 -12.66 2.71
N GLN A 55 -11.70 -13.07 1.97
CA GLN A 55 -11.63 -12.92 0.52
C GLN A 55 -12.65 -13.84 -0.18
N VAL A 56 -12.78 -15.09 0.27
CA VAL A 56 -13.77 -16.05 -0.26
C VAL A 56 -15.20 -15.57 -0.02
N GLU A 57 -15.51 -15.03 1.15
CA GLU A 57 -16.82 -14.42 1.43
C GLU A 57 -17.11 -13.22 0.53
N ARG A 58 -16.12 -12.33 0.31
CA ARG A 58 -16.28 -11.17 -0.58
C ARG A 58 -16.62 -11.57 -2.02
N MET A 59 -15.99 -12.63 -2.54
CA MET A 59 -16.26 -13.14 -3.88
C MET A 59 -17.68 -13.71 -4.04
N ASN A 60 -18.34 -14.10 -2.95
CA ASN A 60 -19.70 -14.64 -2.98
C ASN A 60 -20.80 -13.57 -2.84
N THR A 61 -20.44 -12.29 -2.80
CA THR A 61 -21.40 -11.19 -2.72
C THR A 61 -21.87 -10.76 -4.11
N THR A 62 -23.12 -10.33 -4.23
CA THR A 62 -23.61 -9.74 -5.50
C THR A 62 -23.27 -8.25 -5.59
N ILE A 63 -23.34 -7.69 -6.81
CA ILE A 63 -23.21 -6.23 -7.02
C ILE A 63 -24.20 -5.46 -6.15
N LYS A 64 -25.41 -6.01 -5.96
CA LYS A 64 -26.44 -5.41 -5.11
C LYS A 64 -25.99 -5.34 -3.65
N ASP A 65 -25.44 -6.42 -3.12
CA ASP A 65 -24.97 -6.48 -1.72
C ASP A 65 -23.85 -5.47 -1.47
N ARG A 66 -22.88 -5.42 -2.40
CA ARG A 66 -21.79 -4.43 -2.35
C ARG A 66 -22.28 -2.99 -2.47
N THR A 67 -23.32 -2.75 -3.27
CA THR A 67 -23.96 -1.43 -3.34
C THR A 67 -24.60 -1.07 -2.00
N ILE A 68 -25.29 -2.01 -1.35
CA ILE A 68 -25.92 -1.79 -0.04
C ILE A 68 -24.84 -1.52 1.03
N GLU A 69 -23.74 -2.27 1.00
CA GLU A 69 -22.59 -2.06 1.89
C GLU A 69 -21.99 -0.65 1.72
N PHE A 70 -21.74 -0.23 0.49
CA PHE A 70 -21.24 1.12 0.20
C PHE A 70 -22.19 2.22 0.69
N VAL A 71 -23.50 2.07 0.44
CA VAL A 71 -24.51 3.04 0.87
C VAL A 71 -24.54 3.17 2.40
N LYS A 72 -24.42 2.03 3.11
CA LYS A 72 -24.29 2.01 4.57
C LYS A 72 -23.01 2.70 5.04
N HIS A 73 -21.88 2.40 4.41
CA HIS A 73 -20.59 3.04 4.72
C HIS A 73 -20.65 4.56 4.55
N LYS A 74 -21.36 5.06 3.54
CA LYS A 74 -21.58 6.49 3.32
C LYS A 74 -22.56 7.15 4.30
N GLY A 75 -23.31 6.39 5.08
CA GLY A 75 -24.31 6.93 6.00
C GLY A 75 -25.49 7.63 5.31
N ILE A 76 -25.78 7.28 4.05
CA ILE A 76 -26.92 7.84 3.30
C ILE A 76 -28.02 6.80 3.11
N THR A 77 -29.24 7.26 2.84
CA THR A 77 -30.34 6.35 2.51
C THR A 77 -30.20 5.80 1.09
N MET A 78 -30.75 4.62 0.84
CA MET A 78 -30.79 4.03 -0.51
C MET A 78 -31.49 4.95 -1.53
N LYS A 79 -32.58 5.61 -1.10
CA LYS A 79 -33.30 6.60 -1.94
C LYS A 79 -32.39 7.76 -2.35
N THR A 80 -31.63 8.30 -1.41
CA THR A 80 -30.67 9.38 -1.68
C THR A 80 -29.58 8.93 -2.64
N PHE A 81 -29.06 7.71 -2.46
CA PHE A 81 -28.09 7.12 -3.39
C PHE A 81 -28.67 7.01 -4.81
N GLU A 82 -29.85 6.42 -4.95
CA GLU A 82 -30.52 6.24 -6.25
C GLU A 82 -30.77 7.59 -6.95
N GLN A 83 -31.21 8.61 -6.19
CA GLN A 83 -31.40 9.96 -6.72
C GLN A 83 -30.09 10.59 -7.21
N ARG A 84 -29.00 10.51 -6.42
CA ARG A 84 -27.68 11.04 -6.81
C ARG A 84 -27.11 10.37 -8.05
N CYS A 85 -27.40 9.08 -8.23
CA CYS A 85 -26.95 8.30 -9.38
C CYS A 85 -27.90 8.39 -10.60
N GLY A 86 -28.98 9.19 -10.55
CA GLY A 86 -29.96 9.26 -11.64
C GLY A 86 -30.63 7.91 -11.92
N LEU A 87 -30.94 7.15 -10.86
CA LEU A 87 -31.62 5.87 -10.89
C LEU A 87 -33.09 6.04 -10.45
N SER A 88 -33.96 5.15 -10.93
CA SER A 88 -35.33 5.07 -10.44
C SER A 88 -35.38 4.60 -8.99
N SER A 89 -36.35 5.07 -8.21
CA SER A 89 -36.55 4.61 -6.83
C SER A 89 -36.74 3.08 -6.79
N GLY A 90 -36.01 2.38 -5.92
CA GLY A 90 -36.03 0.92 -5.79
C GLY A 90 -35.26 0.16 -6.87
N TYR A 91 -34.47 0.84 -7.70
CA TYR A 91 -33.62 0.21 -8.72
C TYR A 91 -32.64 -0.79 -8.10
N VAL A 92 -31.92 -0.41 -7.05
CA VAL A 92 -30.91 -1.28 -6.41
C VAL A 92 -31.59 -2.49 -5.77
N THR A 93 -32.77 -2.29 -5.18
CA THR A 93 -33.53 -3.38 -4.53
C THR A 93 -34.07 -4.38 -5.54
N SER A 94 -34.51 -3.93 -6.72
CA SER A 94 -35.11 -4.78 -7.76
C SER A 94 -34.10 -5.38 -8.76
N MET A 95 -32.85 -4.91 -8.74
CA MET A 95 -31.78 -5.37 -9.62
C MET A 95 -31.48 -6.87 -9.48
N ARG A 96 -31.34 -7.55 -10.63
CA ARG A 96 -30.94 -8.98 -10.72
C ARG A 96 -29.55 -9.21 -11.30
N LYS A 97 -29.18 -8.46 -12.34
CA LYS A 97 -27.95 -8.71 -13.13
C LYS A 97 -26.79 -7.72 -12.86
N GLY A 98 -26.98 -6.74 -11.98
CA GLY A 98 -26.04 -5.63 -11.84
C GLY A 98 -26.48 -4.37 -12.58
N PHE A 99 -25.60 -3.37 -12.60
CA PHE A 99 -25.78 -2.13 -13.33
C PHE A 99 -25.55 -2.33 -14.84
N GLY A 100 -26.39 -1.72 -15.68
CA GLY A 100 -26.04 -1.50 -17.09
C GLY A 100 -24.92 -0.45 -17.22
N SER A 101 -24.24 -0.41 -18.37
CA SER A 101 -23.10 0.50 -18.63
C SER A 101 -23.36 1.94 -18.21
N ASP A 102 -24.49 2.49 -18.64
CA ASP A 102 -24.82 3.90 -18.42
C ASP A 102 -25.10 4.17 -16.95
N LYS A 103 -25.82 3.24 -16.29
CA LYS A 103 -26.14 3.36 -14.86
C LYS A 103 -24.91 3.18 -13.99
N LEU A 104 -23.99 2.29 -14.38
CA LEU A 104 -22.71 2.14 -13.71
C LEU A 104 -21.89 3.43 -13.81
N ASN A 105 -21.80 4.03 -15.00
CA ASN A 105 -21.11 5.30 -15.19
C ASN A 105 -21.71 6.41 -14.33
N ASN A 106 -23.04 6.49 -14.22
CA ASN A 106 -23.68 7.46 -13.32
C ASN A 106 -23.28 7.23 -11.85
N VAL A 107 -23.24 5.97 -11.39
CA VAL A 107 -22.81 5.64 -10.02
C VAL A 107 -21.36 6.07 -9.79
N LEU A 108 -20.44 5.71 -10.69
CA LEU A 108 -19.02 6.04 -10.56
C LEU A 108 -18.75 7.55 -10.70
N THR A 109 -19.61 8.28 -11.43
CA THR A 109 -19.52 9.74 -11.53
C THR A 109 -20.06 10.43 -10.27
N ALA A 110 -21.14 9.92 -9.70
CA ALA A 110 -21.73 10.46 -8.47
C ALA A 110 -20.89 10.16 -7.21
N PHE A 111 -20.10 9.09 -7.26
CA PHE A 111 -19.24 8.59 -6.19
C PHE A 111 -17.84 8.23 -6.75
N PRO A 112 -17.01 9.22 -7.12
CA PRO A 112 -15.69 8.98 -7.73
C PRO A 112 -14.71 8.20 -6.83
N GLU A 113 -14.90 8.28 -5.51
CA GLU A 113 -14.16 7.55 -4.49
C GLU A 113 -14.48 6.05 -4.46
N LEU A 114 -15.60 5.63 -5.04
CA LEU A 114 -15.96 4.21 -5.11
C LEU A 114 -15.06 3.49 -6.12
N ASN A 115 -14.49 2.38 -5.68
CA ASN A 115 -13.70 1.50 -6.52
C ASN A 115 -14.62 0.66 -7.44
N ARG A 116 -14.35 0.72 -8.75
CA ARG A 116 -15.14 0.00 -9.77
C ARG A 116 -14.92 -1.51 -9.68
N GLU A 117 -13.67 -1.92 -9.54
CA GLU A 117 -13.26 -3.32 -9.47
C GLU A 117 -13.86 -3.99 -8.23
N TRP A 118 -13.89 -3.26 -7.11
CA TRP A 118 -14.56 -3.73 -5.90
C TRP A 118 -16.07 -3.88 -6.13
N LEU A 119 -16.73 -2.89 -6.75
CA LEU A 119 -18.17 -2.94 -6.99
C LEU A 119 -18.56 -4.09 -7.94
N LEU A 120 -17.81 -4.31 -9.02
CA LEU A 120 -18.16 -5.29 -10.05
C LEU A 120 -17.71 -6.71 -9.71
N TYR A 121 -16.50 -6.86 -9.19
CA TYR A 121 -15.84 -8.15 -9.04
C TYR A 121 -15.58 -8.53 -7.57
N GLY A 122 -15.76 -7.59 -6.63
CA GLY A 122 -15.41 -7.81 -5.22
C GLY A 122 -13.91 -7.75 -4.95
N GLU A 123 -13.13 -7.27 -5.92
CA GLU A 123 -11.67 -7.20 -5.86
C GLU A 123 -11.16 -5.85 -5.35
N GLY A 124 -10.09 -5.85 -4.57
CA GLY A 124 -9.52 -4.63 -3.99
C GLY A 124 -10.30 -4.06 -2.81
N GLU A 125 -10.09 -2.77 -2.52
CA GLU A 125 -10.75 -2.02 -1.46
C GLU A 125 -11.98 -1.27 -1.98
N MET A 126 -13.01 -1.10 -1.15
CA MET A 126 -14.26 -0.41 -1.50
C MET A 126 -14.04 1.05 -1.90
N ILE A 127 -13.20 1.76 -1.16
CA ILE A 127 -12.88 3.15 -1.42
C ILE A 127 -11.49 3.19 -2.03
N LYS A 128 -11.32 3.97 -3.10
CA LYS A 128 -10.00 4.27 -3.63
C LYS A 128 -9.23 5.02 -2.56
N GLY A 129 -8.21 4.38 -1.99
CA GLY A 129 -7.29 5.07 -1.09
C GLY A 129 -6.67 6.25 -1.83
N ASN A 130 -6.77 7.45 -1.27
CA ASN A 130 -5.82 8.49 -1.62
C ASN A 130 -4.47 7.98 -1.14
N VAL A 131 -3.59 7.59 -2.06
CA VAL A 131 -2.18 7.42 -1.74
C VAL A 131 -1.63 8.81 -1.43
N SER A 132 -1.89 9.29 -0.23
CA SER A 132 -1.12 10.38 0.34
C SER A 132 0.22 9.75 0.70
N GLN A 133 1.19 9.84 -0.21
CA GLN A 133 2.58 9.59 0.14
C GLN A 133 2.96 10.65 1.16
N THR A 134 2.73 10.38 2.44
CA THR A 134 3.39 11.13 3.50
C THR A 134 4.79 10.54 3.60
N SER A 135 5.72 11.10 2.82
CA SER A 135 7.14 10.80 2.94
C SER A 135 7.62 11.24 4.34
N HIS A 136 7.43 10.39 5.34
CA HIS A 136 8.11 10.47 6.64
C HIS A 136 9.42 9.70 6.53
N GLY A 137 10.30 10.20 5.69
CA GLY A 137 11.70 9.84 5.68
C GLY A 137 12.47 11.14 5.63
N ASP A 138 13.35 11.36 6.60
CA ASP A 138 14.03 12.63 6.84
C ASP A 138 14.88 13.14 5.64
N ASN A 139 14.99 12.37 4.55
CA ASN A 139 15.96 12.58 3.49
C ASN A 139 15.44 12.38 2.04
N SER A 140 14.13 12.34 1.77
CA SER A 140 13.63 12.24 0.37
C SER A 140 13.00 13.56 -0.09
N PRO A 141 13.49 14.23 -1.15
CA PRO A 141 12.82 15.40 -1.68
C PRO A 141 11.49 14.96 -2.29
N ASN A 142 10.40 15.38 -1.65
CA ASN A 142 9.04 15.21 -2.14
C ASN A 142 8.86 16.02 -3.43
N ILE A 143 9.00 15.40 -4.60
CA ILE A 143 8.78 16.02 -5.92
C ILE A 143 7.34 15.80 -6.38
N ASN A 144 6.36 16.15 -5.55
CA ASN A 144 4.97 16.10 -5.96
C ASN A 144 4.20 17.35 -5.50
N GLY A 145 4.33 18.42 -6.30
CA GLY A 145 3.26 19.40 -6.50
C GLY A 145 3.48 20.83 -6.01
N ASN A 146 3.80 21.71 -6.97
CA ASN A 146 3.35 23.12 -7.04
C ASN A 146 4.04 24.22 -6.20
N GLY A 147 5.32 24.03 -5.81
CA GLY A 147 6.10 25.08 -5.11
C GLY A 147 7.26 25.72 -5.90
N ASN A 148 7.70 25.13 -7.03
CA ASN A 148 8.87 25.62 -7.75
C ASN A 148 8.47 26.53 -8.92
N HIS A 149 8.13 27.78 -8.60
CA HIS A 149 8.43 28.87 -9.54
C HIS A 149 9.95 29.10 -9.48
N LEU A 150 10.68 28.37 -10.32
CA LEU A 150 12.09 28.68 -10.58
C LEU A 150 12.10 29.80 -11.62
N GLU A 151 12.40 31.01 -11.17
CA GLU A 151 12.76 32.12 -12.05
C GLU A 151 13.83 31.61 -13.05
N PRO A 152 13.72 31.90 -14.36
CA PRO A 152 14.50 31.21 -15.40
C PRO A 152 16.02 31.51 -15.40
N ASN A 153 16.52 32.30 -14.45
CA ASN A 153 17.87 32.87 -14.48
C ASN A 153 18.79 32.20 -13.43
N SER A 154 18.78 30.87 -13.40
CA SER A 154 19.50 30.07 -12.40
C SER A 154 21.00 29.92 -12.70
N SER A 155 21.79 30.94 -12.35
CA SER A 155 23.26 30.84 -12.32
C SER A 155 23.80 29.67 -11.47
N LEU A 156 22.94 29.10 -10.61
CA LEU A 156 23.24 27.93 -9.78
C LEU A 156 23.01 26.61 -10.52
N LEU A 157 22.03 26.55 -11.43
CA LEU A 157 21.76 25.34 -12.22
C LEU A 157 22.86 25.14 -13.27
N ASP A 158 23.30 26.23 -13.92
CA ASP A 158 24.41 26.19 -14.88
C ASP A 158 25.72 25.77 -14.21
N LYS A 159 26.02 26.31 -13.03
CA LYS A 159 27.18 25.88 -12.24
C LYS A 159 27.11 24.40 -11.83
N ALA A 160 25.93 23.92 -11.46
CA ALA A 160 25.73 22.51 -11.13
C ALA A 160 25.90 21.61 -12.37
N LEU A 161 25.42 22.05 -13.53
CA LEU A 161 25.60 21.36 -14.81
C LEU A 161 27.08 21.28 -15.20
N ASP A 162 27.82 22.38 -15.06
CA ASP A 162 29.26 22.44 -15.33
C ASP A 162 30.05 21.54 -14.37
N GLU A 163 29.71 21.52 -13.09
CA GLU A 163 30.33 20.65 -12.09
C GLU A 163 30.06 19.16 -12.38
N ILE A 164 28.82 18.82 -12.76
CA ILE A 164 28.47 17.45 -13.18
C ILE A 164 29.27 17.04 -14.42
N ALA A 165 29.43 17.93 -15.39
CA ALA A 165 30.21 17.66 -16.60
C ALA A 165 31.70 17.44 -16.25
N ALA A 166 32.26 18.25 -15.36
CA ALA A 166 33.64 18.10 -14.90
C ALA A 166 33.87 16.77 -14.16
N MET A 167 32.96 16.38 -13.28
CA MET A 167 33.04 15.10 -12.57
C MET A 167 32.99 13.90 -13.52
N ARG A 168 32.09 13.92 -14.51
CA ARG A 168 31.98 12.85 -15.52
C ARG A 168 33.27 12.70 -16.31
N LYS A 169 33.88 13.82 -16.71
CA LYS A 169 35.16 13.82 -17.43
C LYS A 169 36.28 13.22 -16.59
N ALA A 170 36.41 13.65 -15.33
CA ALA A 170 37.43 13.12 -14.42
C ALA A 170 37.28 11.61 -14.20
N LEU A 171 36.04 11.11 -14.11
CA LEU A 171 35.76 9.68 -13.99
C LEU A 171 36.20 8.91 -15.25
N THR A 172 35.92 9.43 -16.44
CA THR A 172 36.37 8.83 -17.71
C THR A 172 37.89 8.78 -17.81
N ASP A 173 38.58 9.85 -17.42
CA ASP A 173 40.05 9.92 -17.45
C ASP A 173 40.67 8.91 -16.48
N ALA A 174 40.11 8.78 -15.27
CA ALA A 174 40.55 7.80 -14.29
C ALA A 174 40.37 6.36 -14.80
N LEU A 175 39.25 6.07 -15.47
CA LEU A 175 39.01 4.76 -16.07
C LEU A 175 40.04 4.44 -17.16
N ALA A 176 40.38 5.42 -18.01
CA ALA A 176 41.39 5.26 -19.05
C ALA A 176 42.79 5.01 -18.48
N VAL A 177 43.16 5.66 -17.38
CA VAL A 177 44.43 5.39 -16.68
C VAL A 177 44.46 3.98 -16.11
N ASN A 178 43.38 3.55 -15.45
CA ASN A 178 43.29 2.19 -14.91
C ASN A 178 43.40 1.13 -16.01
N GLN A 179 42.78 1.34 -17.16
CA GLN A 179 42.89 0.42 -18.29
C GLN A 179 44.34 0.30 -18.79
N ARG A 180 45.04 1.42 -18.95
CA ARG A 180 46.48 1.42 -19.31
C ARG A 180 47.35 0.70 -18.28
N ASN A 181 47.03 0.86 -17.00
CA ASN A 181 47.74 0.15 -15.94
C ASN A 181 47.52 -1.36 -16.05
N THR A 182 46.29 -1.79 -16.30
CA THR A 182 45.96 -3.21 -16.57
C THR A 182 46.73 -3.75 -17.77
N ASP A 183 46.76 -3.03 -18.89
CA ASP A 183 47.48 -3.44 -20.10
C ASP A 183 49.00 -3.60 -19.84
N ARG A 184 49.58 -2.68 -19.06
CA ARG A 184 50.98 -2.75 -18.64
C ARG A 184 51.27 -3.97 -17.76
N LEU A 185 50.41 -4.25 -16.79
CA LEU A 185 50.54 -5.42 -15.93
C LEU A 185 50.43 -6.72 -16.73
N LEU A 186 49.49 -6.80 -17.67
CA LEU A 186 49.33 -7.96 -18.56
C LEU A 186 50.60 -8.21 -19.38
N ASN A 187 51.18 -7.18 -19.98
CA ASN A 187 52.45 -7.31 -20.74
C ASN A 187 53.62 -7.79 -19.86
N ILE A 188 53.71 -7.32 -18.61
CA ILE A 188 54.75 -7.77 -17.67
C ILE A 188 54.56 -9.27 -17.37
N ILE A 189 53.34 -9.70 -17.10
CA ILE A 189 53.01 -11.11 -16.84
C ILE A 189 53.34 -11.98 -18.07
N GLU A 190 52.99 -11.54 -19.28
CA GLU A 190 53.29 -12.30 -20.50
C GLU A 190 54.80 -12.48 -20.72
N ASN A 191 55.59 -11.44 -20.46
CA ASN A 191 57.04 -11.50 -20.62
C ASN A 191 57.75 -12.32 -19.54
N MET A 192 57.16 -12.47 -18.35
CA MET A 192 57.68 -13.37 -17.30
C MET A 192 57.25 -14.84 -17.52
N SER A 193 56.23 -15.08 -18.34
CA SER A 193 55.75 -16.42 -18.69
C SER A 193 56.49 -17.05 -19.88
N LYS A 194 57.38 -16.30 -20.54
CA LYS A 194 58.28 -16.77 -21.61
C LYS A 194 59.63 -17.14 -21.03
#